data_AF-A0A1H9XUG8-F1
#
_entry.id   AF-A0A1H9XUG8-F1
#
_cell.length_a   1.000
_cell.length_b   1.000
_cell.length_c   1.000
_cell.angle_alpha   90.00
_cell.angle_beta   90.00
_cell.angle_gamma   90.00
#
_symmetry.space_group_name_H-M   'P 1'
#
loop_
_entity.id
_entity.type
_entity.pdbx_description
1 polymer ?
#
loop_
_entity_poly.entity_id
_entity_poly.type
_entity_poly.pdbx_seq_one_letter_code
_entity_poly.pdbx_strand_id
1 'polypeptide(L)' 'SLKGVSSRRLRQEFPDLVRHYWRANKLWSGSYFAGTVGGAPLTVVRQYIEQQNRPV' A
#
# COMPACT_ATOMS: atom_id res chain seq x y z
N SER A 1 4.77 4.51 8.27
CA SER A 1 4.45 4.62 6.83
C SER A 1 5.50 3.90 6.00
N LEU A 2 5.10 3.10 5.00
CA LEU A 2 5.98 2.30 4.13
C LEU A 2 7.05 3.16 3.44
N LYS A 3 6.65 4.32 2.91
CA LYS A 3 7.55 5.25 2.21
C LYS A 3 8.62 5.83 3.15
N GLY A 4 8.25 6.14 4.39
CA GLY A 4 9.19 6.68 5.38
C GLY A 4 10.24 5.65 5.81
N VAL A 5 9.82 4.42 6.12
CA VAL A 5 10.71 3.35 6.57
C VAL A 5 11.68 2.92 5.48
N SER A 6 11.18 2.69 4.25
CA SER A 6 12.03 2.37 3.10
C SER A 6 13.04 3.48 2.78
N SER A 7 12.61 4.74 2.80
CA SER A 7 13.49 5.91 2.62
C SER A 7 14.61 5.97 3.66
N ARG A 8 14.35 5.59 4.92
CA ARG A 8 15.40 5.54 5.95
C ARG A 8 16.37 4.39 5.71
N ARG A 9 15.88 3.17 5.47
CA ARG A 9 16.72 1.98 5.29
C ARG A 9 17.64 2.10 4.07
N LEU A 10 17.11 2.52 2.92
CA LEU A 10 17.90 2.67 1.70
C LEU A 10 19.02 3.72 1.84
N ARG A 11 18.81 4.78 2.63
CA ARG A 11 19.88 5.74 2.94
C ARG A 11 20.96 5.19 3.87
N GLN A 12 20.64 4.21 4.71
CA GLN A 12 21.62 3.55 5.58
C GLN A 12 22.43 2.51 4.81
N GLU A 13 21.77 1.73 3.95
CA GLU A 13 22.41 0.69 3.12
C GLU A 13 23.24 1.29 1.99
N PHE A 14 22.81 2.41 1.43
CA PHE A 14 23.44 3.05 0.28
C PHE A 14 23.68 4.55 0.53
N PRO A 15 24.71 4.90 1.31
CA PRO A 15 25.00 6.30 1.64
C PRO A 15 25.35 7.15 0.41
N ASP A 16 25.91 6.55 -0.65
CA ASP A 16 26.26 7.28 -1.88
C ASP A 16 25.04 7.75 -2.66
N LEU A 17 23.91 7.02 -2.55
CA LEU A 17 22.64 7.39 -3.17
C LEU A 17 22.07 8.71 -2.63
N VAL A 18 22.51 9.14 -1.44
CA VAL A 18 22.13 10.43 -0.84
C VAL A 18 22.50 11.61 -1.75
N ARG A 19 23.59 11.50 -2.50
CA ARG A 19 24.06 12.55 -3.43
C ARG A 19 23.12 12.75 -4.62
N HIS A 20 22.31 11.74 -4.94
CA HIS A 20 21.39 11.75 -6.07
C HIS A 20 19.95 12.16 -5.70
N TYR A 21 19.62 12.30 -4.41
CA TYR A 21 18.31 12.77 -3.97
C TYR A 21 18.24 14.29 -4.01
N TRP A 22 17.59 14.83 -5.03
CA TRP A 22 17.47 16.27 -5.22
C TRP A 22 16.63 16.92 -4.08
N ARG A 23 17.23 17.96 -3.46
CA ARG A 23 16.63 19.04 -2.64
C ARG A 23 15.87 18.75 -1.34
N ALA A 24 15.56 17.52 -0.92
CA ALA A 24 14.71 17.34 0.27
C ALA A 24 15.08 16.21 1.25
N ASN A 25 16.19 15.50 1.05
CA ASN A 25 16.55 14.33 1.88
C ASN A 25 15.40 13.29 1.99
N LYS A 26 14.63 13.16 0.92
CA LYS A 26 13.44 12.31 0.80
C LYS A 26 13.56 11.50 -0.49
N LEU A 27 13.40 10.18 -0.37
CA LEU A 27 13.40 9.26 -1.51
C LEU A 27 12.09 9.30 -2.31
N TRP A 28 10.96 9.52 -1.62
CA TRP A 28 9.65 9.45 -2.24
C TRP A 28 8.94 10.80 -2.19
N SER A 29 8.12 11.08 -3.22
CA SER A 29 7.15 12.17 -3.19
C SER A 29 6.22 12.05 -1.97
N GLY A 30 5.63 13.15 -1.50
CA GLY A 30 4.58 13.10 -0.47
C GLY A 30 3.34 12.34 -0.94
N SER A 31 3.00 12.46 -2.24
CA SER A 31 1.80 11.89 -2.83
C SER A 31 1.90 10.38 -3.04
N TYR A 32 0.79 9.67 -2.90
CA TYR A 32 0.66 8.26 -3.25
C TYR A 32 -0.71 8.03 -3.86
N PHE A 33 -0.82 7.02 -4.73
CA PHE A 33 -2.08 6.55 -5.28
C PHE A 33 -2.43 5.23 -4.60
N ALA A 34 -3.70 5.07 -4.21
CA ALA A 34 -4.25 3.82 -3.72
C ALA A 34 -5.62 3.64 -4.38
N GLY A 35 -5.81 2.50 -5.04
CA GLY A 35 -7.08 2.12 -5.66
C GLY A 35 -7.51 0.76 -5.14
N THR A 36 -8.81 0.53 -5.03
CA THR A 36 -9.35 -0.81 -4.79
C THR A 36 -9.07 -1.69 -6.00
N VAL A 37 -8.76 -2.95 -5.76
CA VAL A 37 -8.51 -3.95 -6.82
C VAL A 37 -9.37 -5.17 -6.54
N GLY A 38 -10.04 -5.68 -7.58
CA GLY A 38 -10.98 -6.79 -7.48
C GLY A 38 -12.39 -6.39 -7.06
N GLY A 39 -13.39 -7.00 -7.69
CA GLY A 39 -14.77 -7.02 -7.18
C GLY A 39 -14.92 -8.10 -6.10
N ALA A 40 -16.08 -8.16 -5.45
CA ALA A 40 -16.40 -9.29 -4.59
C ALA A 40 -16.36 -10.59 -5.43
N PRO A 41 -15.56 -11.60 -5.06
CA PRO A 41 -15.60 -12.90 -5.73
C PRO A 41 -17.03 -13.44 -5.72
N LEU A 42 -17.44 -14.14 -6.78
CA LEU A 42 -18.77 -14.77 -6.86
C LEU A 42 -19.06 -15.67 -5.65
N THR A 43 -18.03 -16.27 -5.07
CA THR A 43 -18.11 -17.07 -3.83
C THR A 43 -18.55 -16.23 -2.63
N VAL A 44 -18.03 -15.01 -2.49
CA VAL A 44 -18.38 -14.08 -1.41
C VAL A 44 -19.81 -13.58 -1.58
N VAL A 45 -20.22 -13.27 -2.82
CA VAL A 45 -21.60 -12.86 -3.12
C VAL A 45 -22.58 -14.01 -2.86
N ARG A 46 -22.23 -15.23 -3.27
CA ARG A 46 -23.04 -16.43 -3.03
C ARG A 46 -23.20 -16.71 -1.53
N GLN A 47 -22.11 -16.69 -0.77
CA GLN A 47 -22.14 -16.86 0.69
C GLN A 47 -23.00 -15.79 1.36
N TYR A 48 -22.89 -14.54 0.92
CA TYR A 48 -23.73 -13.45 1.42
C TYR A 48 -25.23 -13.72 1.18
N ILE A 49 -25.61 -14.16 -0.02
CA ILE A 49 -27.01 -14.51 -0.35
C ILE A 49 -27.49 -15.71 0.50
N GLU A 50 -26.68 -16.77 0.63
CA GLU A 50 -27.02 -17.96 1.41
C GLU A 50 -27.18 -17.68 2.92
N GLN A 51 -26.53 -16.63 3.42
CA GLN A 51 -26.62 -16.19 4.81
C GLN A 51 -27.74 -15.16 5.06
N GLN A 52 -28.35 -14.59 4.01
CA GLN A 52 -29.25 -13.43 4.15
C GLN A 52 -30.66 -13.75 4.69
N ASN A 53 -31.09 -15.00 4.79
CA ASN A 53 -32.33 -15.37 5.49
C ASN A 53 -32.27 -16.81 6.01
N ARG A 54 -31.46 -17.04 7.04
CA ARG A 54 -31.72 -18.14 7.98
C ARG A 54 -32.33 -17.53 9.24
N PRO A 55 -33.66 -17.34 9.29
CA PRO A 55 -34.29 -17.10 10.58
C PRO A 55 -33.98 -18.32 11.45
N VAL A 56 -33.56 -18.06 12.69
CA VAL A 56 -33.59 -19.07 13.77
C VAL A 56 -35.03 -19.51 14.02
#